data_AF-A0A1W2FI16-F1
#
_entry.id   AF-A0A1W2FI16-F1
#
_cell.length_a   1.000
_cell.length_b   1.000
_cell.length_c   1.000
_cell.angle_alpha   90.00
_cell.angle_beta   90.00
_cell.angle_gamma   90.00
#
_symmetry.space_group_name_H-M   'P 1'
#
loop_
_entity.id
_entity.type
_entity.pdbx_description
1 polymer ?
#
loop_
_entity_poly.entity_id
_entity_poly.type
_entity_poly.pdbx_seq_one_letter_code
_entity_poly.pdbx_strand_id
1 'polypeptide(L)'
;MATNVSGCLVKVLLFLLGAVMGTGLTAVAGVVMFVPDSTTVTSVEPTPTAPGMYVKKIERVVGTTHYEIWLGPSADRGYVVTVPGGWGHEPKREPAEDGVRLKFDNGGEIFVPKASYS
;
A
#
# COMPACT_ATOMS: atom_id res chain seq x y z
N MET A 1 -34.14 32.92 38.21
CA MET A 1 -33.51 31.58 38.32
C MET A 1 -33.22 30.95 36.93
N ALA A 2 -32.91 31.71 35.88
CA ALA A 2 -32.67 31.15 34.53
C ALA A 2 -31.18 30.99 34.14
N THR A 3 -30.27 31.71 34.82
CA THR A 3 -28.83 31.74 34.49
C THR A 3 -28.06 30.48 34.90
N ASN A 4 -28.43 29.83 36.02
CA ASN A 4 -27.78 28.59 36.46
C ASN A 4 -28.08 27.40 35.52
N VAL A 5 -29.29 27.34 34.94
CA VAL A 5 -29.69 26.28 34.01
C VAL A 5 -28.97 26.43 32.67
N SER A 6 -28.87 27.66 32.13
CA SER A 6 -28.10 27.93 30.92
C SER A 6 -26.60 27.62 31.08
N GLY A 7 -26.00 27.94 32.23
CA GLY A 7 -24.59 27.61 32.50
C GLY A 7 -24.34 26.10 32.61
N CYS A 8 -25.30 25.35 33.15
CA CYS A 8 -25.23 23.89 33.22
C CYS A 8 -25.37 23.26 31.82
N LEU A 9 -26.36 23.69 31.04
CA LEU A 9 -26.61 23.19 29.68
C LEU A 9 -25.42 23.44 28.74
N VAL A 10 -24.81 24.63 28.81
CA VAL A 10 -23.63 24.97 27.99
C VAL A 10 -22.44 24.07 28.32
N LYS A 11 -22.20 23.76 29.61
CA LYS A 11 -21.12 22.84 30.00
C LYS A 11 -21.34 21.42 29.46
N VAL A 12 -22.57 20.92 29.51
CA VAL A 12 -22.93 19.60 28.97
C VAL A 12 -22.74 19.56 27.46
N LEU A 13 -23.20 20.59 26.74
CA LEU A 13 -23.00 20.70 25.29
C LEU A 13 -21.52 20.74 24.91
N LEU A 14 -20.71 21.51 25.62
CA LEU A 14 -19.26 21.55 25.40
C LEU A 14 -18.60 20.19 25.65
N PHE A 15 -19.03 19.47 26.69
CA PHE A 15 -18.52 18.14 26.98
C PHE A 15 -18.89 17.14 25.87
N LEU A 16 -20.15 17.14 25.41
CA LEU A 16 -20.60 16.29 24.31
C LEU A 16 -19.87 16.61 23.01
N LEU A 17 -19.70 17.90 22.70
CA LEU A 17 -18.92 18.33 21.53
C LEU A 17 -17.48 17.83 21.61
N GLY A 18 -16.85 17.98 22.77
CA GLY A 18 -15.50 17.47 23.03
C GLY A 18 -15.40 15.95 22.86
N ALA A 19 -16.38 15.20 23.37
CA ALA A 19 -16.43 13.75 23.23
C ALA A 19 -16.58 13.32 21.76
N VAL A 20 -17.46 13.98 21.00
CA VAL A 20 -17.66 13.70 19.57
C VAL A 20 -16.42 14.04 18.77
N MET A 21 -15.81 15.21 18.99
CA MET A 21 -14.58 15.59 18.31
C MET A 21 -13.40 14.67 18.66
N GLY A 22 -13.23 14.31 19.93
CA GLY A 22 -12.17 13.40 20.37
C GLY A 22 -12.32 12.00 19.77
N THR A 23 -13.55 11.49 19.71
CA THR A 23 -13.86 10.21 19.08
C THR A 23 -13.57 10.28 17.58
N GLY A 24 -13.99 11.35 16.91
CA GLY A 24 -13.71 11.58 15.50
C GLY A 24 -12.21 11.62 15.20
N LEU A 25 -11.44 12.37 15.98
CA LEU A 25 -9.98 12.44 15.83
C LEU A 25 -9.32 11.07 16.04
N THR A 26 -9.77 10.31 17.03
CA THR A 26 -9.25 8.96 17.31
C THR A 26 -9.55 8.00 16.16
N ALA A 27 -10.74 8.06 15.57
CA ALA A 27 -11.09 7.26 14.40
C ALA A 27 -10.21 7.62 13.19
N VAL A 28 -10.03 8.91 12.91
CA VAL A 28 -9.16 9.38 11.81
C VAL A 28 -7.71 8.94 12.04
N ALA A 29 -7.18 9.14 13.25
CA ALA A 29 -5.83 8.70 13.60
C ALA A 29 -5.66 7.18 13.43
N GLY A 30 -6.67 6.42 13.86
CA GLY A 30 -6.72 4.98 13.65
C GLY A 30 -6.63 4.61 12.17
N VAL A 31 -7.45 5.23 11.31
CA VAL A 31 -7.39 4.97 9.86
C VAL A 31 -6.03 5.32 9.28
N VAL A 32 -5.50 6.52 9.57
CA VAL A 32 -4.22 7.00 9.02
C VAL A 32 -3.05 6.10 9.41
N MET A 33 -3.05 5.53 10.61
CA MET A 33 -2.01 4.57 11.03
C MET A 33 -1.94 3.30 10.17
N PHE A 34 -3.04 2.94 9.49
CA PHE A 34 -3.13 1.76 8.65
C PHE A 34 -3.16 2.06 7.15
N VAL A 35 -3.19 3.34 6.74
CA VAL A 35 -3.05 3.70 5.31
C VAL A 35 -1.58 3.49 4.92
N PRO A 36 -1.28 2.55 4.00
CA PRO A 36 0.08 2.35 3.52
C PRO A 36 0.49 3.50 2.61
N ASP A 37 1.72 3.98 2.79
CA ASP A 37 2.37 4.85 1.81
C ASP A 37 3.09 3.97 0.77
N SER A 38 3.02 4.37 -0.50
CA SER A 38 3.61 3.60 -1.59
C SER A 38 4.46 4.50 -2.47
N THR A 39 5.75 4.19 -2.59
CA THR A 39 6.67 4.88 -3.49
C THR A 39 7.24 3.89 -4.50
N THR A 40 7.16 4.22 -5.79
CA THR A 40 7.80 3.43 -6.86
C THR A 40 9.29 3.71 -6.84
N VAL A 41 10.10 2.66 -6.63
CA VAL A 41 11.57 2.75 -6.54
C VAL A 41 12.26 2.28 -7.81
N THR A 42 11.63 1.38 -8.56
CA THR A 42 12.17 0.86 -9.82
C THR A 42 11.05 0.85 -10.87
N SER A 43 11.37 1.25 -12.09
CA SER A 43 10.44 1.26 -13.22
C SER A 43 11.13 0.71 -14.45
N VAL A 44 10.57 -0.36 -15.02
CA VAL A 44 11.01 -0.95 -16.27
C VAL A 44 9.83 -0.95 -17.22
N GLU A 45 9.99 -0.27 -18.35
CA GLU A 45 8.92 -0.14 -19.33
C GLU A 45 8.53 -1.49 -19.96
N PRO A 46 7.28 -1.62 -20.42
CA PRO A 46 6.85 -2.77 -21.19
C PRO A 46 7.64 -2.87 -22.50
N THR A 47 7.86 -4.10 -22.94
CA THR A 47 8.47 -4.42 -24.24
C THR A 47 7.52 -5.32 -25.02
N PRO A 48 7.70 -5.50 -26.34
CA PRO A 48 6.82 -6.39 -27.12
C PRO A 48 6.74 -7.83 -26.59
N THR A 49 7.75 -8.28 -25.84
CA THR A 49 7.87 -9.63 -25.32
C THR A 49 7.68 -9.74 -23.80
N ALA A 50 7.53 -8.64 -23.06
CA ALA A 50 7.37 -8.66 -21.61
C ALA A 50 6.58 -7.45 -21.05
N PRO A 51 5.73 -7.63 -20.01
CA PRO A 51 4.97 -6.56 -19.36
C PRO A 51 5.90 -5.61 -18.59
N GLY A 52 5.49 -4.36 -18.40
CA GLY A 52 6.22 -3.42 -17.55
C GLY A 52 6.37 -3.98 -16.14
N MET A 53 7.48 -3.66 -15.48
CA MET A 53 7.77 -4.10 -14.11
C MET A 53 8.04 -2.87 -13.25
N TYR A 54 7.23 -2.70 -12.21
CA TYR A 54 7.31 -1.56 -11.30
C TYR A 54 7.46 -2.07 -9.88
N VAL A 55 8.57 -1.75 -9.24
CA VAL A 55 8.81 -2.13 -7.84
C VAL A 55 8.36 -0.98 -6.96
N LYS A 56 7.43 -1.27 -6.05
CA LYS A 56 6.93 -0.32 -5.07
C LYS A 56 7.41 -0.70 -3.69
N LYS A 57 7.97 0.29 -2.99
CA LYS A 57 8.24 0.21 -1.56
C LYS A 57 6.96 0.62 -0.84
N ILE A 58 6.42 -0.30 -0.03
CA ILE A 58 5.24 -0.06 0.79
C ILE A 58 5.69 0.16 2.22
N GLU A 59 5.47 1.38 2.71
CA GLU A 59 5.77 1.79 4.08
C GLU A 59 4.48 1.91 4.87
N ARG A 60 4.51 1.45 6.12
CA ARG A 60 3.37 1.54 7.02
C ARG A 60 3.82 2.20 8.30
N VAL A 61 2.99 3.08 8.86
CA VAL A 61 3.23 3.72 10.16
C VAL A 61 3.32 2.65 11.25
N VAL A 62 2.49 1.61 11.15
CA VAL A 62 2.53 0.43 12.01
C VAL A 62 2.75 -0.82 11.15
N GLY A 63 3.92 -1.44 11.28
CA GLY A 63 4.28 -2.69 10.58
C GLY A 63 5.67 -2.65 9.95
N THR A 64 5.99 -3.63 9.13
CA THR A 64 7.25 -3.71 8.39
C THR A 64 7.11 -3.15 6.99
N THR A 65 8.15 -2.47 6.51
CA THR A 65 8.31 -2.18 5.09
C THR A 65 8.36 -3.48 4.30
N HIS A 66 7.63 -3.52 3.19
CA HIS A 66 7.70 -4.62 2.22
C HIS A 66 7.69 -4.07 0.80
N TYR A 67 8.04 -4.92 -0.15
CA TYR A 67 8.11 -4.57 -1.55
C TYR A 67 7.08 -5.36 -2.35
N GLU A 68 6.42 -4.65 -3.24
CA GLU A 68 5.47 -5.21 -4.20
C GLU A 68 6.03 -5.03 -5.60
N ILE A 69 5.94 -6.07 -6.41
CA ILE A 69 6.31 -5.99 -7.83
C ILE A 69 5.02 -5.99 -8.63
N TRP A 70 4.80 -4.92 -9.38
CA TRP A 70 3.64 -4.73 -10.22
C TRP A 70 4.03 -5.06 -11.66
N LEU A 71 3.34 -6.05 -12.25
CA LEU A 71 3.53 -6.46 -13.65
C LEU A 71 2.34 -6.02 -14.48
N GLY A 72 2.55 -5.17 -15.48
CA GLY A 72 1.43 -4.68 -16.30
C GLY A 72 1.80 -3.55 -17.26
N PRO A 73 0.81 -2.92 -17.90
CA PRO A 73 1.04 -1.82 -18.84
C PRO A 73 1.59 -0.56 -18.17
N SER A 74 1.26 -0.30 -16.90
CA SER A 74 1.65 0.93 -16.18
C SER A 74 1.88 0.67 -14.68
N ALA A 75 2.48 1.64 -13.98
CA ALA A 75 2.77 1.52 -12.55
C ALA A 75 1.52 1.42 -11.67
N ASP A 76 0.39 1.92 -12.15
CA ASP A 76 -0.92 2.01 -11.51
C ASP A 76 -1.88 0.88 -11.94
N ARG A 77 -1.56 0.13 -13.00
CA ARG A 77 -2.30 -1.06 -13.43
C ARG A 77 -1.37 -2.24 -13.66
N GLY A 78 -1.48 -3.25 -12.80
CA GLY A 78 -0.76 -4.50 -12.96
C GLY A 78 -1.15 -5.57 -11.96
N TYR A 79 -0.69 -6.78 -12.25
CA TYR A 79 -0.70 -7.90 -11.34
C TYR A 79 0.35 -7.69 -10.25
N VAL A 80 -0.06 -7.83 -9.00
CA VAL A 80 0.83 -7.68 -7.84
C VAL A 80 1.46 -9.01 -7.49
N VAL A 81 2.78 -9.05 -7.49
CA VAL A 81 3.58 -10.17 -7.01
C VAL A 81 4.17 -9.77 -5.67
N THR A 82 3.81 -10.51 -4.62
CA THR A 82 4.39 -10.36 -3.29
C THR A 82 5.76 -11.03 -3.25
N VAL A 83 6.79 -10.29 -2.86
CA VAL A 83 8.15 -10.84 -2.72
C VAL A 83 8.31 -11.47 -1.33
N PRO A 84 8.75 -12.73 -1.22
CA PRO A 84 9.05 -13.34 0.06
C PRO A 84 10.12 -12.56 0.84
N GLY A 85 9.97 -12.51 2.17
CA GLY A 85 10.95 -11.86 3.04
C GLY A 85 12.36 -12.42 2.83
N GLY A 86 13.35 -11.53 2.66
CA GLY A 86 14.76 -11.89 2.50
C GLY A 86 15.24 -12.17 1.07
N TRP A 87 14.38 -12.03 0.04
CA TRP A 87 14.74 -12.30 -1.36
C TRP A 87 15.30 -11.09 -2.13
N GLY A 88 15.38 -9.92 -1.49
CA GLY A 88 15.65 -8.66 -2.18
C GLY A 88 14.37 -8.07 -2.80
N HIS A 89 14.50 -7.00 -3.58
CA HIS A 89 13.35 -6.28 -4.16
C HIS A 89 13.52 -5.94 -5.64
N GLU A 90 14.66 -6.27 -6.24
CA GLU A 90 14.99 -5.93 -7.63
C GLU A 90 15.25 -7.21 -8.44
N PRO A 91 14.20 -8.01 -8.77
CA PRO A 91 14.43 -9.16 -9.61
C PRO A 91 14.72 -8.76 -11.05
N LYS A 92 15.46 -9.62 -11.74
CA LYS A 92 15.61 -9.58 -13.20
C LYS A 92 14.37 -10.20 -13.84
N ARG A 93 13.74 -9.43 -14.72
CA ARG A 93 12.60 -9.85 -15.54
C ARG A 93 13.10 -10.58 -16.78
N GLU A 94 12.87 -11.90 -16.84
CA GLU A 94 13.15 -12.72 -18.03
C GLU A 94 11.85 -13.15 -18.71
N PRO A 95 11.62 -12.78 -19.99
CA PRO A 95 10.47 -13.26 -20.74
C PRO A 95 10.57 -14.78 -20.98
N ALA A 96 9.43 -15.46 -20.87
CA ALA A 96 9.25 -16.86 -21.22
C ALA A 96 8.04 -17.01 -22.16
N GLU A 97 7.89 -18.17 -22.80
CA GLU A 97 6.82 -18.42 -23.77
C GLU A 97 5.42 -18.20 -23.17
N ASP A 98 5.21 -18.69 -21.94
CA ASP A 98 3.91 -18.66 -21.26
C ASP A 98 3.78 -17.55 -20.19
N GLY A 99 4.78 -16.68 -20.06
CA GLY A 99 4.79 -15.73 -18.95
C GLY A 99 6.12 -15.00 -18.75
N VAL A 100 6.37 -14.62 -17.51
CA VAL A 100 7.61 -13.94 -17.08
C VAL A 100 8.20 -14.68 -15.90
N ARG A 101 9.52 -14.84 -15.89
CA ARG A 101 10.27 -15.25 -14.70
C ARG A 101 10.90 -14.02 -14.05
N LEU A 102 10.66 -13.89 -12.75
CA LEU A 102 11.33 -12.94 -11.89
C LEU A 102 12.45 -13.69 -11.17
N LYS A 103 13.70 -13.39 -11.52
CA LYS A 103 14.88 -14.00 -10.89
C LYS A 103 15.48 -13.05 -9.88
N PHE A 104 15.64 -13.52 -8.66
CA PHE A 104 16.20 -12.77 -7.54
C PHE A 104 17.68 -13.14 -7.35
N ASP A 105 18.47 -12.20 -6.83
CA ASP A 105 19.91 -12.40 -6.66
C ASP A 105 20.27 -13.49 -5.65
N ASN A 106 19.34 -13.83 -4.75
CA ASN A 106 19.48 -14.95 -3.82
C ASN A 106 19.26 -16.33 -4.48
N GLY A 107 19.03 -16.38 -5.80
CA GLY A 107 18.72 -17.60 -6.55
C GLY A 107 17.24 -17.99 -6.52
N GLY A 108 16.39 -17.21 -5.87
CA GLY A 108 14.94 -17.41 -5.90
C GLY A 108 14.35 -17.07 -7.27
N GLU A 109 13.33 -17.82 -7.69
CA GLU A 109 12.60 -17.55 -8.92
C GLU A 109 11.09 -17.57 -8.67
N ILE A 110 10.38 -16.61 -9.28
CA ILE A 110 8.91 -16.59 -9.32
C ILE A 110 8.49 -16.57 -10.78
N PHE A 111 7.69 -17.55 -11.19
CA PHE A 111 7.06 -17.56 -12.51
C PHE A 111 5.67 -16.94 -12.41
N VAL A 112 5.39 -15.98 -13.30
CA VAL A 112 4.10 -15.32 -13.42
C VAL A 112 3.49 -15.64 -14.78
N PRO A 113 2.34 -16.32 -14.85
CA PRO A 113 1.68 -16.62 -16.11
C PRO A 113 1.22 -15.36 -16.84
N LYS A 114 1.25 -15.39 -18.18
CA LYS A 114 0.81 -14.25 -19.01
C LYS A 114 -0.62 -13.81 -18.73
N ALA A 115 -1.51 -14.76 -18.43
CA ALA A 115 -2.90 -14.49 -18.10
C ALA A 115 -3.10 -13.63 -16.83
N SER A 116 -2.08 -13.51 -15.98
CA SER A 116 -2.17 -12.76 -14.73
C SER A 116 -2.05 -11.24 -14.92
N TYR A 117 -1.29 -10.80 -15.93
CA TYR A 117 -0.94 -9.38 -16.16
C TYR A 117 -1.34 -8.85 -17.55
N SER A 118 -2.03 -9.68 -18.34
CA SER A 118 -2.51 -9.39 -19.69
C SER A 118 -3.89 -8.75 -19.71
#